data_AF-A0AAF6AR59-F1
#
_entry.id   AF-A0AAF6AR59-F1
#
_cell.length_a   1.000
_cell.length_b   1.000
_cell.length_c   1.000
_cell.angle_alpha   90.00
_cell.angle_beta   90.00
_cell.angle_gamma   90.00
#
_symmetry.space_group_name_H-M   'P 1'
#
loop_
_entity.id
_entity.type
_entity.pdbx_description
1 polymer ?
#
loop_
_entity_poly.entity_id
_entity_poly.type
_entity_poly.pdbx_seq_one_letter_code
_entity_poly.pdbx_strand_id
1 'polypeptide(L)'
;MGDVVLTELNVGAVQPICTADLVRNSEEDGGGLKFRFHRGGKGTAPGSFKSLKSAFLPEGYPNSVSADYLQFQIWDTLQGLSTYIRSMLSTQALLGAIGVGETKATVVGATFQWFLRDFTGMLGGILFTLIQGSNLDSNAKQWRLAADLLNDMGMLMDLLSPLFPGSFLPILCIGSIARSITGVASGATRAALTQHFALRQNAADVSAKEGSQETAATMVGMLFGMAVARITAGNDVAMWTSFLALTFFHMYANYRAVRSLCLTSLNSNRTWLLLEGFTSRKRVPTPQEVSSMENVLPHPSSLLPFKLSRSQTRWSISLGSRISFIKPQAGHVHGCY
;
A
#
# COMPACT_ATOMS: atom_id res chain seq x y z
N MET A 1 -0.59 -47.60 28.84
CA MET A 1 -1.36 -46.35 29.06
C MET A 1 -0.35 -45.24 29.30
N GLY A 2 0.13 -44.64 28.22
CA GLY A 2 1.03 -43.49 28.28
C GLY A 2 0.28 -42.32 27.64
N ASP A 3 -0.18 -41.38 28.46
CA ASP A 3 -0.76 -40.14 27.96
C ASP A 3 0.36 -39.30 27.36
N VAL A 4 0.37 -39.19 26.02
CA VAL A 4 1.19 -38.20 25.33
C VAL A 4 0.53 -36.84 25.58
N VAL A 5 0.99 -36.15 26.63
CA VAL A 5 0.64 -34.75 26.90
C VAL A 5 1.41 -33.90 25.90
N LEU A 6 0.78 -33.55 24.78
CA LEU A 6 1.27 -32.48 23.93
C LEU A 6 1.16 -31.17 24.70
N THR A 7 2.33 -30.61 24.98
CA THR A 7 2.59 -29.28 25.57
C THR A 7 1.66 -28.19 25.04
N GLU A 8 1.22 -27.35 25.97
CA GLU A 8 0.36 -26.17 25.85
C GLU A 8 0.31 -25.51 24.46
N LEU A 9 -0.78 -25.73 23.72
CA LEU A 9 -1.21 -24.82 22.66
C LEU A 9 -1.90 -23.60 23.31
N ASN A 10 -1.10 -22.58 23.57
CA ASN A 10 -1.58 -21.28 24.03
C ASN A 10 -2.44 -20.64 22.92
N VAL A 11 -3.75 -20.54 23.14
CA VAL A 11 -4.79 -20.13 22.17
C VAL A 11 -4.63 -18.67 21.70
N GLY A 12 -3.67 -17.92 22.24
CA GLY A 12 -3.29 -16.58 21.72
C GLY A 12 -2.52 -16.63 20.39
N ALA A 13 -1.77 -17.71 20.12
CA ALA A 13 -0.93 -17.82 18.93
C ALA A 13 -1.39 -19.00 18.04
N VAL A 14 -2.58 -18.91 17.46
CA VAL A 14 -3.06 -19.94 16.53
C VAL A 14 -2.47 -19.67 15.14
N GLN A 15 -1.38 -20.35 14.79
CA GLN A 15 -1.05 -20.54 13.38
C GLN A 15 -2.15 -21.41 12.73
N PRO A 16 -2.59 -21.09 11.50
CA PRO A 16 -3.52 -21.96 10.79
C PRO A 16 -2.86 -23.33 10.59
N ILE A 17 -3.36 -24.35 11.28
CA ILE A 17 -2.90 -25.74 11.13
C ILE A 17 -3.39 -26.23 9.77
N CYS A 18 -2.48 -26.71 8.93
CA CYS A 18 -2.83 -27.32 7.67
C CYS A 18 -3.61 -28.62 7.95
N THR A 19 -4.80 -28.78 7.36
CA THR A 19 -5.62 -29.99 7.52
C THR A 19 -4.86 -31.27 7.14
N ALA A 20 -3.88 -31.19 6.25
CA ALA A 20 -3.02 -32.32 5.87
C ALA A 20 -2.15 -32.85 7.03
N ASP A 21 -1.69 -31.98 7.94
CA ASP A 21 -0.88 -32.38 9.10
C ASP A 21 -1.73 -33.09 10.17
N LEU A 22 -3.03 -32.79 10.21
CA LEU A 22 -3.98 -33.47 11.09
C LEU A 22 -4.37 -34.87 10.59
N VAL A 23 -4.34 -35.10 9.26
CA VAL A 23 -4.70 -36.39 8.65
C VAL A 23 -3.51 -37.36 8.66
N ARG A 24 -2.28 -36.87 8.47
CA ARG A 24 -1.08 -37.72 8.46
C ARG A 24 -0.86 -38.46 9.79
N ASN A 25 -1.19 -37.83 10.91
CA ASN A 25 -1.11 -38.43 12.24
C ASN A 25 -2.31 -39.34 12.58
N SER A 26 -3.32 -39.43 11.70
CA SER A 26 -4.51 -40.28 11.91
C SER A 26 -4.39 -41.65 11.26
N GLU A 27 -3.47 -41.85 10.31
CA GLU A 27 -3.34 -43.14 9.59
C GLU A 27 -2.32 -44.09 10.26
N GLU A 28 -1.41 -43.58 11.09
CA GLU A 28 -0.39 -44.43 11.76
C GLU A 28 -0.86 -45.05 13.08
N ASP A 29 -1.81 -44.44 13.78
CA ASP A 29 -2.37 -44.98 15.03
C ASP A 29 -3.86 -45.26 14.88
N GLY A 30 -4.24 -46.54 14.74
CA GLY A 30 -5.62 -47.02 14.62
C GLY A 30 -6.54 -46.77 15.83
N GLY A 31 -6.25 -45.78 16.67
CA GLY A 31 -7.08 -45.31 17.77
C GLY A 31 -7.49 -43.85 17.53
N GLY A 32 -8.80 -43.60 17.40
CA GLY A 32 -9.33 -42.27 17.08
C GLY A 32 -8.75 -41.15 17.96
N LEU A 33 -8.14 -40.15 17.34
CA LEU A 33 -7.60 -38.98 18.03
C LEU A 33 -8.73 -38.19 18.72
N LYS A 34 -8.66 -38.08 20.04
CA LYS A 34 -9.58 -37.27 20.84
C LYS A 34 -8.96 -35.89 21.08
N PHE A 35 -9.26 -34.92 20.21
CA PHE A 35 -8.83 -33.54 20.41
C PHE A 35 -9.64 -32.87 21.53
N ARG A 36 -8.96 -32.49 22.62
CA ARG A 36 -9.57 -31.73 23.72
C ARG A 36 -9.10 -30.27 23.67
N PHE A 37 -9.87 -29.44 22.97
CA PHE A 37 -9.65 -27.99 22.96
C PHE A 37 -9.97 -27.41 24.35
N HIS A 38 -8.94 -27.02 25.10
CA HIS A 38 -9.14 -26.20 26.28
C HIS A 38 -9.21 -24.74 25.84
N ARG A 39 -10.39 -24.14 25.97
CA ARG A 39 -10.53 -22.68 25.89
C ARG A 39 -9.77 -22.12 27.10
N GLY A 40 -8.55 -21.64 26.87
CA GLY A 40 -7.71 -21.00 27.89
C GLY A 40 -8.56 -20.03 28.72
N GLY A 41 -8.63 -20.31 30.02
CA GLY A 41 -9.54 -19.64 30.94
C GLY A 41 -9.21 -18.16 31.14
N LYS A 42 -10.28 -17.37 31.34
CA LYS A 42 -10.36 -16.09 32.06
C LYS A 42 -9.09 -15.22 32.03
N GLY A 43 -8.87 -14.50 30.93
CA GLY A 43 -8.03 -13.30 30.94
C GLY A 43 -8.79 -12.13 31.55
N THR A 44 -8.33 -11.64 32.70
CA THR A 44 -8.71 -10.36 33.31
C THR A 44 -8.91 -9.26 32.26
N ALA A 45 -9.98 -8.47 32.35
CA ALA A 45 -10.22 -7.32 31.49
C ALA A 45 -8.91 -6.51 31.34
N PRO A 46 -8.35 -6.38 30.13
CA PRO A 46 -7.11 -5.66 29.97
C PRO A 46 -7.35 -4.23 30.43
N GLY A 47 -6.51 -3.72 31.36
CA GLY A 47 -6.53 -2.30 31.70
C GLY A 47 -6.49 -1.48 30.40
N SER A 48 -7.25 -0.39 30.33
CA SER A 48 -7.50 0.43 29.13
C SER A 48 -6.29 0.55 28.18
N PHE A 49 -5.09 0.78 28.73
CA PHE A 49 -3.83 0.87 27.97
C PHE A 49 -3.36 -0.43 27.30
N LYS A 50 -3.50 -1.60 27.95
CA LYS A 50 -3.20 -2.90 27.32
C LYS A 50 -4.17 -3.17 26.17
N SER A 51 -5.43 -2.78 26.34
CA SER A 51 -6.47 -2.92 25.32
C SER A 51 -6.25 -1.99 24.12
N LEU A 52 -5.74 -0.78 24.36
CA LEU A 52 -5.40 0.18 23.31
C LEU A 52 -4.19 -0.30 22.49
N LYS A 53 -3.12 -0.75 23.16
CA LYS A 53 -1.95 -1.30 22.47
C LYS A 53 -2.32 -2.48 21.57
N SER A 54 -3.19 -3.37 22.03
CA SER A 54 -3.66 -4.50 21.22
C SER A 54 -4.56 -4.11 20.06
N ALA A 55 -5.17 -2.92 20.06
CA ALA A 55 -5.98 -2.44 18.94
C ALA A 55 -5.11 -1.92 17.78
N PHE A 56 -3.94 -1.36 18.10
CA PHE A 56 -3.09 -0.67 17.12
C PHE A 56 -1.79 -1.38 16.77
N LEU A 57 -1.29 -2.30 17.60
CA LEU A 57 -0.04 -3.01 17.33
C LEU A 57 -0.28 -4.50 17.11
N PRO A 58 0.46 -5.13 16.18
CA PRO A 58 0.37 -6.57 15.96
C PRO A 58 0.72 -7.37 17.22
N GLU A 59 0.13 -8.55 17.34
CA GLU A 59 0.43 -9.46 18.43
C GLU A 59 1.90 -9.88 18.40
N GLY A 60 2.56 -9.89 19.57
CA GLY A 60 3.99 -10.17 19.66
C GLY A 60 4.92 -9.02 19.27
N TYR A 61 4.38 -7.80 19.03
CA TYR A 61 5.19 -6.61 18.79
C TYR A 61 6.19 -6.35 19.94
N PRO A 62 7.47 -6.04 19.66
CA PRO A 62 8.04 -5.71 18.34
C PRO A 62 8.56 -6.91 17.53
N ASN A 63 8.62 -8.10 18.10
CA ASN A 63 9.32 -9.25 17.50
C ASN A 63 8.51 -10.01 16.43
N SER A 64 7.27 -9.61 16.19
CA SER A 64 6.38 -10.19 15.18
C SER A 64 6.35 -9.42 13.88
N VAL A 65 6.99 -8.24 13.84
CA VAL A 65 7.08 -7.39 12.65
C VAL A 65 8.51 -7.00 12.33
N SER A 66 8.76 -6.59 11.09
CA SER A 66 10.07 -6.10 10.70
C SER A 66 10.44 -4.79 11.43
N ALA A 67 11.75 -4.54 11.56
CA ALA A 67 12.27 -3.42 12.35
C ALA A 67 11.89 -2.03 11.80
N ASP A 68 11.59 -1.93 10.51
CA ASP A 68 11.16 -0.71 9.82
C ASP A 68 9.66 -0.39 9.97
N TYR A 69 8.85 -1.31 10.52
CA TYR A 69 7.40 -1.16 10.66
C TYR A 69 7.01 0.12 11.40
N LEU A 70 7.54 0.36 12.60
CA LEU A 70 7.11 1.50 13.43
C LEU A 70 7.45 2.83 12.76
N GLN A 71 8.67 2.96 12.21
CA GLN A 71 9.08 4.18 11.53
C GLN A 71 8.22 4.45 10.30
N PHE A 72 7.92 3.41 9.52
CA PHE A 72 7.01 3.52 8.39
C PHE A 72 5.61 3.98 8.85
N GLN A 73 5.02 3.32 9.85
CA GLN A 73 3.66 3.63 10.31
C GLN A 73 3.50 5.05 10.86
N ILE A 74 4.52 5.60 11.51
CA ILE A 74 4.49 7.01 11.96
C ILE A 74 4.37 7.95 10.75
N TRP A 75 5.23 7.78 9.74
CA TRP A 75 5.21 8.63 8.56
C TRP A 75 3.98 8.41 7.68
N ASP A 76 3.52 7.16 7.55
CA ASP A 76 2.28 6.80 6.84
C ASP A 76 1.04 7.39 7.52
N THR A 77 0.97 7.36 8.85
CA THR A 77 -0.11 7.99 9.63
C THR A 77 -0.12 9.52 9.44
N LEU A 78 1.04 10.16 9.49
CA LEU A 78 1.16 11.61 9.26
C LEU A 78 0.78 12.00 7.82
N GLN A 79 1.19 11.18 6.84
CA GLN A 79 0.79 11.32 5.45
C GLN A 79 -0.73 11.17 5.29
N GLY A 80 -1.32 10.11 5.85
CA GLY A 80 -2.76 9.87 5.84
C GLY A 80 -3.55 11.01 6.48
N LEU A 81 -3.10 11.52 7.63
CA LEU A 81 -3.72 12.68 8.28
C LEU A 81 -3.80 13.89 7.35
N SER A 82 -2.70 14.19 6.64
CA SER A 82 -2.66 15.27 5.66
C SER A 82 -3.65 15.06 4.51
N THR A 83 -3.76 13.82 4.01
CA THR A 83 -4.72 13.45 2.96
C THR A 83 -6.15 13.72 3.39
N TYR A 84 -6.55 13.30 4.59
CA TYR A 84 -7.93 13.51 5.05
C TYR A 84 -8.27 14.99 5.27
N ILE A 85 -7.32 15.80 5.76
CA ILE A 85 -7.53 17.26 5.91
C ILE A 85 -7.74 17.90 4.53
N ARG A 86 -6.86 17.61 3.56
CA ARG A 86 -6.99 18.13 2.19
C ARG A 86 -8.26 17.64 1.51
N SER A 87 -8.70 16.41 1.82
CA SER A 87 -9.91 15.83 1.24
C SER A 87 -11.14 16.63 1.63
N MET A 88 -11.19 17.20 2.84
CA MET A 88 -12.29 18.09 3.24
C MET A 88 -12.29 19.40 2.44
N LEU A 89 -11.12 20.03 2.24
CA LEU A 89 -11.00 21.24 1.43
C LEU A 89 -11.44 21.00 -0.02
N SER A 90 -10.91 19.93 -0.62
CA SER A 90 -11.24 19.48 -1.97
C SER A 90 -12.73 19.17 -2.12
N THR A 91 -13.31 18.47 -1.15
CA THR A 91 -14.74 18.11 -1.15
C THR A 91 -15.62 19.34 -1.03
N GLN A 92 -15.30 20.28 -0.14
CA GLN A 92 -16.07 21.52 0.01
C GLN A 92 -16.10 22.32 -1.30
N ALA A 93 -14.94 22.49 -1.95
CA ALA A 93 -14.86 23.21 -3.23
C ALA A 93 -15.67 22.51 -4.33
N LEU A 94 -15.54 21.18 -4.43
CA LEU A 94 -16.26 20.39 -5.42
C LEU A 94 -17.77 20.43 -5.22
N LEU A 95 -18.25 20.34 -3.97
CA LEU A 95 -19.68 20.44 -3.66
C LEU A 95 -20.24 21.82 -4.03
N GLY A 96 -19.48 22.89 -3.79
CA GLY A 96 -19.83 24.23 -4.24
C GLY A 96 -19.97 24.31 -5.77
N ALA A 97 -19.04 23.70 -6.51
CA ALA A 97 -19.01 23.73 -7.98
C ALA A 97 -20.15 22.96 -8.64
N ILE A 98 -20.60 21.87 -8.03
CA ILE A 98 -21.74 21.07 -8.51
C ILE A 98 -23.07 21.82 -8.29
N GLY A 99 -23.03 22.94 -7.56
CA GLY A 99 -24.20 23.78 -7.31
C GLY A 99 -25.03 23.28 -6.13
N VAL A 100 -24.40 22.62 -5.15
CA VAL A 100 -25.08 22.30 -3.88
C VAL A 100 -25.48 23.61 -3.23
N GLY A 101 -26.79 23.87 -3.18
CA GLY A 101 -27.38 25.12 -2.66
C GLY A 101 -27.75 26.16 -3.73
N GLU A 102 -27.53 25.89 -5.02
CA GLU A 102 -27.89 26.79 -6.12
C GLU A 102 -29.26 26.46 -6.73
N THR A 103 -30.08 27.48 -6.99
CA THR A 103 -31.46 27.34 -7.49
C THR A 103 -31.54 26.84 -8.94
N LYS A 104 -30.49 27.10 -9.74
CA LYS A 104 -30.41 26.70 -11.15
C LYS A 104 -29.81 25.32 -11.38
N ALA A 105 -29.20 24.72 -10.36
CA ALA A 105 -28.60 23.39 -10.46
C ALA A 105 -29.69 22.31 -10.40
N THR A 106 -29.69 21.39 -11.37
CA THR A 106 -30.65 20.29 -11.39
C THR A 106 -30.05 19.04 -10.76
N VAL A 107 -30.86 18.31 -9.98
CA VAL A 107 -30.46 17.04 -9.36
C VAL A 107 -30.03 16.02 -10.43
N VAL A 108 -30.73 15.98 -11.57
CA VAL A 108 -30.39 15.08 -12.69
C VAL A 108 -29.03 15.43 -13.31
N GLY A 109 -28.75 16.73 -13.52
CA GLY A 109 -27.46 17.18 -14.05
C GLY A 109 -26.30 16.82 -13.12
N ALA A 110 -26.44 17.10 -11.82
CA ALA A 110 -25.47 16.68 -10.82
C ALA A 110 -25.28 15.15 -10.82
N THR A 111 -26.37 14.39 -10.83
CA THR A 111 -26.32 12.91 -10.89
C THR A 111 -25.53 12.42 -12.10
N PHE A 112 -25.74 13.00 -13.27
CA PHE A 112 -24.98 12.64 -14.48
C PHE A 112 -23.49 12.95 -14.36
N GLN A 113 -23.13 14.10 -13.76
CA GLN A 113 -21.72 14.46 -13.51
C GLN A 113 -21.04 13.45 -12.57
N TRP A 114 -21.71 13.04 -11.48
CA TRP A 114 -21.20 12.00 -10.56
C TRP A 114 -21.06 10.65 -11.27
N PHE A 115 -22.08 10.23 -12.03
CA PHE A 115 -22.03 9.02 -12.83
C PHE A 115 -20.83 9.01 -13.78
N LEU A 116 -20.64 10.06 -14.59
CA LEU A 116 -19.58 10.08 -15.58
C LEU A 116 -18.20 10.10 -14.92
N ARG A 117 -18.04 10.87 -13.84
CA ARG A 117 -16.82 10.88 -13.02
C ARG A 117 -16.49 9.49 -12.49
N ASP A 118 -17.45 8.79 -11.90
CA ASP A 118 -17.21 7.49 -11.27
C ASP A 118 -16.97 6.40 -12.32
N PHE A 119 -17.75 6.42 -13.40
CA PHE A 119 -17.60 5.50 -14.52
C PHE A 119 -16.21 5.62 -15.17
N THR A 120 -15.77 6.84 -15.49
CA THR A 120 -14.44 7.08 -16.08
C THR A 120 -13.32 6.70 -15.12
N GLY A 121 -13.47 7.01 -13.83
CA GLY A 121 -12.54 6.57 -12.78
C GLY A 121 -12.39 5.06 -12.74
N MET A 122 -13.49 4.32 -12.63
CA MET A 122 -13.49 2.85 -12.58
C MET A 122 -12.85 2.24 -13.83
N LEU A 123 -13.19 2.75 -15.03
CA LEU A 123 -12.54 2.32 -16.28
C LEU A 123 -11.02 2.57 -16.27
N GLY A 124 -10.59 3.74 -15.81
CA GLY A 124 -9.17 4.09 -15.69
C GLY A 124 -8.40 3.13 -14.77
N GLY A 125 -8.98 2.77 -13.63
CA GLY A 125 -8.38 1.80 -12.70
C GLY A 125 -8.26 0.39 -13.28
N ILE A 126 -9.29 -0.07 -14.00
CA ILE A 126 -9.27 -1.37 -14.70
C ILE A 126 -8.18 -1.37 -15.79
N LEU A 127 -8.15 -0.34 -16.64
CA LEU A 127 -7.14 -0.22 -17.70
C LEU A 127 -5.72 -0.18 -17.13
N PHE A 128 -5.51 0.57 -16.04
CA PHE A 128 -4.22 0.58 -15.36
C PHE A 128 -3.82 -0.79 -14.83
N THR A 129 -4.77 -1.53 -14.24
CA THR A 129 -4.53 -2.90 -13.76
C THR A 129 -4.11 -3.83 -14.90
N LEU A 130 -4.77 -3.74 -16.06
CA LEU A 130 -4.44 -4.54 -17.25
C LEU A 130 -3.02 -4.27 -17.75
N ILE A 131 -2.55 -3.03 -17.66
CA ILE A 131 -1.24 -2.62 -18.18
C ILE A 131 -0.12 -2.92 -17.16
N GLN A 132 -0.38 -2.69 -15.87
CA GLN A 132 0.67 -2.53 -14.86
C GLN A 132 0.57 -3.49 -13.68
N GLY A 133 -0.52 -4.26 -13.55
CA GLY A 133 -0.84 -5.05 -12.34
C GLY A 133 0.25 -6.05 -11.91
N SER A 134 1.07 -6.56 -12.82
CA SER A 134 2.12 -7.54 -12.52
C SER A 134 3.41 -6.98 -11.93
N ASN A 135 3.58 -5.65 -11.86
CA ASN A 135 4.83 -5.01 -11.43
C ASN A 135 4.67 -4.10 -10.20
N LEU A 136 3.48 -4.04 -9.60
CA LEU A 136 3.17 -3.10 -8.51
C LEU A 136 3.87 -3.50 -7.20
N ASP A 137 3.90 -4.79 -6.89
CA ASP A 137 4.53 -5.35 -5.69
C ASP A 137 6.08 -5.31 -5.76
N SER A 138 6.67 -5.62 -6.92
CA SER A 138 8.13 -5.61 -7.11
C SER A 138 8.75 -4.22 -6.91
N ASN A 139 8.02 -3.16 -7.27
CA ASN A 139 8.46 -1.76 -7.16
C ASN A 139 7.63 -0.97 -6.14
N ALA A 140 7.26 -1.60 -5.02
CA ALA A 140 6.33 -1.03 -4.04
C ALA A 140 6.69 0.38 -3.54
N LYS A 141 7.99 0.67 -3.33
CA LYS A 141 8.46 2.01 -2.94
C LYS A 141 8.12 3.09 -3.96
N GLN A 142 8.38 2.80 -5.23
CA GLN A 142 8.15 3.74 -6.34
C GLN A 142 6.66 3.93 -6.57
N TRP A 143 5.89 2.84 -6.54
CA TRP A 143 4.45 2.90 -6.71
C TRP A 143 3.74 3.58 -5.55
N ARG A 144 4.25 3.53 -4.32
CA ARG A 144 3.74 4.36 -3.22
C ARG A 144 3.87 5.86 -3.52
N LEU A 145 5.09 6.31 -3.89
CA LEU A 145 5.30 7.72 -4.24
C LEU A 145 4.46 8.14 -5.46
N ALA A 146 4.38 7.29 -6.48
CA ALA A 146 3.61 7.56 -7.69
C ALA A 146 2.10 7.61 -7.42
N ALA A 147 1.57 6.67 -6.64
CA ALA A 147 0.15 6.63 -6.28
C ALA A 147 -0.23 7.89 -5.50
N ASP A 148 0.52 8.25 -4.47
CA ASP A 148 0.22 9.42 -3.67
C ASP A 148 0.36 10.74 -4.45
N LEU A 149 1.29 10.82 -5.41
CA LEU A 149 1.37 11.94 -6.35
C LEU A 149 0.11 12.02 -7.24
N LEU A 150 -0.36 10.89 -7.78
CA LEU A 150 -1.59 10.84 -8.58
C LEU A 150 -2.82 11.20 -7.74
N ASN A 151 -2.85 10.79 -6.47
CA ASN A 151 -3.90 11.20 -5.54
C ASN A 151 -3.92 12.71 -5.36
N ASP A 152 -2.75 13.30 -5.11
CA ASP A 152 -2.58 14.74 -4.94
C ASP A 152 -3.01 15.52 -6.19
N MET A 153 -2.66 15.02 -7.38
CA MET A 153 -3.16 15.56 -8.64
C MET A 153 -4.67 15.44 -8.75
N GLY A 154 -5.26 14.31 -8.35
CA GLY A 154 -6.70 14.12 -8.36
C GLY A 154 -7.46 15.10 -7.45
N MET A 155 -6.97 15.30 -6.24
CA MET A 155 -7.51 16.29 -5.30
C MET A 155 -7.29 17.73 -5.79
N LEU A 156 -6.16 18.00 -6.44
CA LEU A 156 -5.90 19.28 -7.07
C LEU A 156 -6.89 19.54 -8.22
N MET A 157 -7.21 18.53 -9.03
CA MET A 157 -8.22 18.66 -10.09
C MET A 157 -9.61 18.95 -9.52
N ASP A 158 -10.00 18.30 -8.41
CA ASP A 158 -11.25 18.61 -7.71
C ASP A 158 -11.29 20.09 -7.27
N LEU A 159 -10.15 20.63 -6.78
CA LEU A 159 -10.01 22.03 -6.35
C LEU A 159 -9.92 23.04 -7.51
N LEU A 160 -9.34 22.65 -8.64
CA LEU A 160 -9.21 23.47 -9.85
C LEU A 160 -10.48 23.49 -10.70
N SER A 161 -11.22 22.39 -10.73
CA SER A 161 -12.42 22.23 -11.55
C SER A 161 -13.43 23.39 -11.44
N PRO A 162 -13.70 24.00 -10.27
CA PRO A 162 -14.65 25.11 -10.15
C PRO A 162 -14.18 26.38 -10.85
N LEU A 163 -12.86 26.55 -11.01
CA LEU A 163 -12.25 27.72 -11.67
C LEU A 163 -12.43 27.66 -13.20
N PHE A 164 -12.79 26.50 -13.75
CA PHE A 164 -12.98 26.29 -15.18
C PHE A 164 -14.36 25.71 -15.50
N PRO A 165 -15.47 26.48 -15.34
CA PRO A 165 -16.83 25.97 -15.55
C PRO A 165 -17.05 25.31 -16.92
N GLY A 166 -16.42 25.82 -17.99
CA GLY A 166 -16.51 25.26 -19.34
C GLY A 166 -15.79 23.92 -19.54
N SER A 167 -14.89 23.54 -18.62
CA SER A 167 -14.16 22.27 -18.65
C SER A 167 -14.27 21.50 -17.33
N PHE A 168 -15.26 21.85 -16.50
CA PHE A 168 -15.47 21.28 -15.17
C PHE A 168 -15.52 19.75 -15.21
N LEU A 169 -16.39 19.19 -16.05
CA LEU A 169 -16.62 17.75 -16.12
C LEU A 169 -15.41 16.97 -16.64
N PRO A 170 -14.71 17.39 -17.72
CA PRO A 170 -13.43 16.79 -18.12
C PRO A 170 -12.37 16.79 -17.01
N ILE A 171 -12.16 17.94 -16.34
CA ILE A 171 -11.16 18.05 -15.25
C ILE A 171 -11.51 17.10 -14.10
N LEU A 172 -12.79 17.05 -13.72
CA LEU A 172 -13.30 16.16 -12.69
C LEU A 172 -13.10 14.67 -13.06
N CYS A 173 -13.32 14.28 -14.32
CA CYS A 173 -13.07 12.91 -14.78
C CYS A 173 -11.58 12.57 -14.76
N ILE A 174 -10.69 13.48 -15.16
CA ILE A 174 -9.24 13.29 -15.07
C ILE A 174 -8.82 13.07 -13.61
N GLY A 175 -9.35 13.88 -12.69
CA GLY A 175 -9.09 13.72 -11.26
C GLY A 175 -9.55 12.37 -10.71
N SER A 176 -10.73 11.91 -11.15
CA SER A 176 -11.28 10.59 -10.79
C SER A 176 -10.43 9.43 -11.29
N ILE A 177 -9.95 9.50 -12.55
CA ILE A 177 -9.04 8.50 -13.12
C ILE A 177 -7.75 8.43 -12.28
N ALA A 178 -7.16 9.58 -11.94
CA ALA A 178 -5.93 9.62 -11.13
C ALA A 178 -6.13 8.99 -9.74
N ARG A 179 -7.26 9.28 -9.06
CA ARG A 179 -7.60 8.66 -7.77
C ARG A 179 -7.92 7.17 -7.87
N SER A 180 -8.53 6.73 -8.98
CA SER A 180 -8.79 5.31 -9.21
C SER A 180 -7.50 4.52 -9.42
N ILE A 181 -6.56 5.05 -10.21
CA ILE A 181 -5.21 4.48 -10.38
C ILE A 181 -4.48 4.41 -9.03
N THR A 182 -4.58 5.49 -8.23
CA THR A 182 -4.06 5.52 -6.86
C THR A 182 -4.62 4.38 -6.03
N GLY A 183 -5.94 4.16 -6.05
CA GLY A 183 -6.58 3.10 -5.27
C GLY A 183 -6.02 1.71 -5.60
N VAL A 184 -5.81 1.42 -6.88
CA VAL A 184 -5.21 0.14 -7.33
C VAL A 184 -3.75 0.03 -6.87
N ALA A 185 -2.93 1.05 -7.14
CA ALA A 185 -1.50 1.03 -6.82
C ALA A 185 -1.26 1.01 -5.30
N SER A 186 -1.99 1.83 -4.53
CA SER A 186 -1.94 1.84 -3.07
C SER A 186 -2.38 0.51 -2.48
N GLY A 187 -3.47 -0.09 -2.98
CA GLY A 187 -3.91 -1.42 -2.54
C GLY A 187 -2.88 -2.52 -2.77
N ALA A 188 -2.28 -2.57 -3.97
CA ALA A 188 -1.26 -3.56 -4.30
C ALA A 188 0.04 -3.37 -3.50
N THR A 189 0.51 -2.12 -3.36
CA THR A 189 1.72 -1.84 -2.58
C THR A 189 1.50 -2.05 -1.09
N ARG A 190 0.33 -1.72 -0.56
CA ARG A 190 -0.05 -2.03 0.83
C ARG A 190 0.00 -3.53 1.08
N ALA A 191 -0.60 -4.33 0.20
CA ALA A 191 -0.53 -5.79 0.33
C ALA A 191 0.92 -6.31 0.34
N ALA A 192 1.80 -5.79 -0.53
CA ALA A 192 3.22 -6.15 -0.55
C ALA A 192 3.94 -5.74 0.76
N LEU A 193 3.62 -4.57 1.32
CA LEU A 193 4.19 -4.09 2.58
C LEU A 193 3.69 -4.88 3.78
N THR A 194 2.40 -5.21 3.85
CA THR A 194 1.85 -6.09 4.88
C THR A 194 2.58 -7.44 4.88
N GLN A 195 2.87 -8.01 3.72
CA GLN A 195 3.67 -9.24 3.62
C GLN A 195 5.12 -9.03 4.08
N HIS A 196 5.75 -7.91 3.71
CA HIS A 196 7.10 -7.56 4.17
C HIS A 196 7.17 -7.40 5.69
N PHE A 197 6.15 -6.79 6.29
CA PHE A 197 6.09 -6.57 7.73
C PHE A 197 5.79 -7.83 8.53
N ALA A 198 5.12 -8.84 7.96
CA ALA A 198 4.73 -10.04 8.67
C ALA A 198 5.88 -11.05 8.83
N LEU A 199 6.51 -11.13 10.00
CA LEU A 199 7.61 -12.06 10.26
C LEU A 199 7.16 -13.45 10.74
N ARG A 200 5.92 -13.60 11.22
CA ARG A 200 5.43 -14.83 11.88
C ARG A 200 4.17 -15.41 11.24
N GLN A 201 4.02 -15.27 9.93
CA GLN A 201 2.78 -15.63 9.22
C GLN A 201 1.56 -14.88 9.78
N ASN A 202 1.78 -13.65 10.23
CA ASN A 202 0.81 -12.78 10.89
C ASN A 202 0.32 -11.64 9.97
N ALA A 203 0.34 -11.83 8.64
CA ALA A 203 -0.03 -10.79 7.68
C ALA A 203 -1.48 -10.29 7.85
N ALA A 204 -2.41 -11.18 8.22
CA ALA A 204 -3.78 -10.79 8.51
C ALA A 204 -3.88 -9.90 9.75
N ASP A 205 -3.11 -10.20 10.81
CA ASP A 205 -3.06 -9.37 12.01
C ASP A 205 -2.43 -8.01 11.69
N VAL A 206 -1.29 -7.97 11.00
CA VAL A 206 -0.66 -6.73 10.52
C VAL A 206 -1.67 -5.88 9.73
N SER A 207 -2.35 -6.47 8.74
CA SER A 207 -3.37 -5.78 7.94
C SER A 207 -4.51 -5.21 8.79
N ALA A 208 -5.01 -5.97 9.77
CA ALA A 208 -6.07 -5.52 10.66
C ALA A 208 -5.64 -4.34 11.56
N LYS A 209 -4.39 -4.35 12.05
CA LYS A 209 -3.84 -3.24 12.85
C LYS A 209 -3.55 -2.00 12.02
N GLU A 210 -3.00 -2.18 10.82
CA GLU A 210 -2.84 -1.10 9.84
C GLU A 210 -4.19 -0.46 9.51
N GLY A 211 -5.24 -1.26 9.27
CA GLY A 211 -6.59 -0.75 9.05
C GLY A 211 -7.15 0.02 10.26
N SER A 212 -6.82 -0.39 11.48
CA SER A 212 -7.21 0.35 12.70
C SER A 212 -6.47 1.67 12.83
N GLN A 213 -5.16 1.70 12.51
CA GLN A 213 -4.35 2.91 12.48
C GLN A 213 -4.85 3.91 11.43
N GLU A 214 -5.13 3.44 10.21
CA GLU A 214 -5.71 4.24 9.12
C GLU A 214 -7.08 4.80 9.51
N THR A 215 -7.94 3.99 10.13
CA THR A 215 -9.26 4.44 10.60
C THR A 215 -9.13 5.55 11.65
N ALA A 216 -8.22 5.41 12.62
CA ALA A 216 -7.99 6.44 13.61
C ALA A 216 -7.43 7.73 12.98
N ALA A 217 -6.47 7.61 12.06
CA ALA A 217 -5.93 8.74 11.30
C ALA A 217 -7.03 9.45 10.49
N THR A 218 -7.93 8.68 9.87
CA THR A 218 -9.12 9.17 9.15
C THR A 218 -10.01 10.01 10.06
N MET A 219 -10.39 9.46 11.22
CA MET A 219 -11.26 10.16 12.18
C MET A 219 -10.65 11.49 12.63
N VAL A 220 -9.38 11.48 13.01
CA VAL A 220 -8.67 12.68 13.45
C VAL A 220 -8.51 13.68 12.30
N GLY A 221 -8.16 13.20 11.11
CA GLY A 221 -7.99 14.01 9.91
C GLY A 221 -9.27 14.65 9.41
N MET A 222 -10.41 13.97 9.52
CA MET A 222 -11.72 14.55 9.20
C MET A 222 -12.10 15.68 10.17
N LEU A 223 -11.83 15.52 11.47
CA LEU A 223 -12.12 16.56 12.47
C LEU A 223 -11.28 17.82 12.21
N PHE A 224 -9.96 17.66 12.03
CA PHE A 224 -9.09 18.79 11.69
C PHE A 224 -9.40 19.34 10.30
N GLY A 225 -9.71 18.48 9.33
CA GLY A 225 -10.11 18.86 7.98
C GLY A 225 -11.34 19.77 7.99
N MET A 226 -12.37 19.39 8.74
CA MET A 226 -13.57 20.21 8.89
C MET A 226 -13.27 21.56 9.58
N ALA A 227 -12.42 21.56 10.62
CA ALA A 227 -12.01 22.79 11.29
C ALA A 227 -11.27 23.74 10.35
N VAL A 228 -10.27 23.23 9.60
CA VAL A 228 -9.53 24.01 8.60
C VAL A 228 -10.49 24.53 7.53
N ALA A 229 -11.36 23.67 7.00
CA ALA A 229 -12.36 24.02 5.99
C ALA A 229 -13.29 25.16 6.45
N ARG A 230 -13.71 25.16 7.72
CA ARG A 230 -14.47 26.27 8.31
C ARG A 230 -13.66 27.55 8.44
N ILE A 231 -12.42 27.47 8.91
CA ILE A 231 -11.55 28.63 9.11
C ILE A 231 -11.19 29.30 7.77
N THR A 232 -11.00 28.50 6.73
CA THR A 232 -10.65 29.00 5.39
C THR A 232 -11.87 29.34 4.54
N ALA A 233 -13.10 29.15 5.04
CA ALA A 233 -14.32 29.41 4.28
C ALA A 233 -14.40 30.89 3.87
N GLY A 234 -14.59 31.13 2.56
CA GLY A 234 -14.64 32.49 2.00
C GLY A 234 -13.29 33.19 1.86
N ASN A 235 -12.17 32.52 2.18
CA ASN A 235 -10.82 33.02 1.95
C ASN A 235 -10.03 32.06 1.06
N ASP A 236 -10.08 32.31 -0.25
CA ASP A 236 -9.45 31.46 -1.27
C ASP A 236 -7.94 31.34 -1.07
N VAL A 237 -7.27 32.45 -0.70
CA VAL A 237 -5.82 32.44 -0.45
C VAL A 237 -5.46 31.52 0.70
N ALA A 238 -6.21 31.59 1.81
CA ALA A 238 -5.97 30.72 2.97
C ALA A 238 -6.26 29.25 2.64
N MET A 239 -7.31 28.97 1.87
CA MET A 239 -7.65 27.63 1.41
C MET A 239 -6.55 27.04 0.52
N TRP A 240 -6.13 27.77 -0.52
CA TRP A 240 -5.05 27.35 -1.43
C TRP A 240 -3.72 27.16 -0.70
N THR A 241 -3.37 28.11 0.18
CA THR A 241 -2.13 28.02 0.97
C THR A 241 -2.16 26.78 1.86
N SER A 242 -3.28 26.51 2.54
CA SER A 242 -3.45 25.33 3.39
C SER A 242 -3.34 24.04 2.57
N PHE A 243 -4.04 23.96 1.43
CA PHE A 243 -4.01 22.80 0.55
C PHE A 243 -2.61 22.51 0.01
N LEU A 244 -1.89 23.53 -0.49
CA LEU A 244 -0.55 23.39 -1.04
C LEU A 244 0.49 23.04 0.04
N ALA A 245 0.42 23.68 1.21
CA ALA A 245 1.31 23.36 2.34
C ALA A 245 1.11 21.92 2.82
N LEU A 246 -0.13 21.47 2.96
CA LEU A 246 -0.45 20.09 3.32
C LEU A 246 -0.03 19.10 2.23
N THR A 247 -0.12 19.48 0.95
CA THR A 247 0.32 18.63 -0.18
C THR A 247 1.84 18.47 -0.18
N PHE A 248 2.59 19.54 0.08
CA PHE A 248 4.03 19.45 0.27
C PHE A 248 4.39 18.55 1.46
N PHE A 249 3.74 18.76 2.60
CA PHE A 249 3.93 17.92 3.78
C PHE A 249 3.58 16.45 3.53
N HIS A 250 2.50 16.19 2.81
CA HIS A 250 2.06 14.85 2.40
C HIS A 250 3.14 14.13 1.60
N MET A 251 3.66 14.79 0.54
CA MET A 251 4.72 14.21 -0.29
C MET A 251 6.01 14.00 0.49
N TYR A 252 6.36 14.94 1.38
CA TYR A 252 7.52 14.79 2.26
C TYR A 252 7.35 13.61 3.22
N ALA A 253 6.21 13.49 3.90
CA ALA A 253 5.92 12.39 4.82
C ALA A 253 5.95 11.05 4.09
N ASN A 254 5.38 10.95 2.89
CA ASN A 254 5.45 9.74 2.08
C ASN A 254 6.89 9.38 1.68
N TYR A 255 7.69 10.38 1.27
CA TYR A 255 9.11 10.17 1.00
C TYR A 255 9.85 9.62 2.22
N ARG A 256 9.58 10.16 3.41
CA ARG A 256 10.16 9.67 4.67
C ARG A 256 9.71 8.24 5.00
N ALA A 257 8.42 7.91 4.81
CA ALA A 257 7.90 6.55 4.98
C ALA A 257 8.60 5.56 4.04
N VAL A 258 8.67 5.88 2.76
CA VAL A 258 9.30 5.01 1.75
C VAL A 258 10.81 4.85 1.98
N ARG A 259 11.49 5.88 2.49
CA ARG A 259 12.91 5.81 2.85
C ARG A 259 13.18 5.02 4.13
N SER A 260 12.21 4.88 5.05
CA SER A 260 12.40 4.04 6.23
C SER A 260 12.29 2.54 5.94
N LEU A 261 11.60 2.17 4.86
CA LEU A 261 11.42 0.77 4.45
C LEU A 261 12.76 0.12 4.06
N CYS A 262 12.95 -1.13 4.43
CA CYS A 262 14.11 -1.96 4.08
C CYS A 262 13.64 -3.26 3.43
N LEU A 263 13.09 -3.15 2.21
CA LEU A 263 12.50 -4.28 1.50
C LEU A 263 13.55 -5.34 1.11
N THR A 264 13.28 -6.59 1.47
CA THR A 264 14.16 -7.74 1.19
C THR A 264 13.85 -8.46 -0.13
N SER A 265 12.73 -8.13 -0.78
CA SER A 265 12.39 -8.63 -2.11
C SER A 265 13.40 -8.20 -3.18
N LEU A 266 13.36 -8.80 -4.37
CA LEU A 266 14.20 -8.37 -5.49
C LEU A 266 13.36 -7.65 -6.54
N ASN A 267 13.90 -6.56 -7.07
CA ASN A 267 13.44 -5.93 -8.30
C ASN A 267 14.63 -5.63 -9.20
N SER A 268 14.40 -5.07 -10.38
CA SER A 268 15.46 -4.79 -11.35
C SER A 268 16.58 -3.91 -10.77
N ASN A 269 16.24 -2.86 -10.01
CA ASN A 269 17.23 -1.95 -9.43
C ASN A 269 18.05 -2.60 -8.30
N ARG A 270 17.37 -3.21 -7.33
CA ARG A 270 18.01 -3.93 -6.22
C ARG A 270 18.88 -5.09 -6.72
N THR A 271 18.42 -5.80 -7.76
CA THR A 271 19.21 -6.86 -8.42
C THR A 271 20.45 -6.30 -9.08
N TRP A 272 20.34 -5.17 -9.79
CA TRP A 272 21.49 -4.51 -10.41
C TRP A 272 22.52 -4.07 -9.35
N LEU A 273 22.08 -3.44 -8.24
CA LEU A 273 22.96 -3.05 -7.14
C LEU A 273 23.69 -4.25 -6.50
N LEU A 274 23.00 -5.37 -6.33
CA LEU A 274 23.59 -6.61 -5.82
C LEU A 274 24.64 -7.18 -6.78
N LEU A 275 24.34 -7.23 -8.08
CA LEU A 275 25.25 -7.73 -9.12
C LEU A 275 26.48 -6.84 -9.29
N GLU A 276 26.30 -5.52 -9.25
CA GLU A 276 27.39 -4.55 -9.30
C GLU A 276 28.31 -4.69 -8.08
N GLY A 277 27.75 -4.77 -6.86
CA GLY A 277 28.51 -4.99 -5.64
C GLY A 277 29.31 -6.30 -5.68
N PHE A 278 28.68 -7.38 -6.13
CA PHE A 278 29.32 -8.68 -6.24
C PHE A 278 30.44 -8.69 -7.29
N THR A 279 30.19 -8.13 -8.48
CA THR A 279 31.15 -8.17 -9.59
C THR A 279 32.34 -7.25 -9.35
N SER A 280 32.06 -5.99 -8.97
CA SER A 280 33.06 -4.93 -8.86
C SER A 280 33.75 -4.89 -7.51
N ARG A 281 33.03 -5.14 -6.40
CA ARG A 281 33.57 -5.01 -5.03
C ARG A 281 33.82 -6.35 -4.35
N LYS A 282 33.51 -7.47 -5.03
CA LYS A 282 33.59 -8.84 -4.48
C LYS A 282 32.83 -9.01 -3.16
N ARG A 283 31.78 -8.22 -2.94
CA ARG A 283 30.96 -8.23 -1.72
C ARG A 283 29.49 -8.08 -2.07
N VAL A 284 28.63 -8.87 -1.44
CA VAL A 284 27.17 -8.72 -1.55
C VAL A 284 26.73 -7.66 -0.54
N PRO A 285 26.13 -6.53 -0.97
CA PRO A 285 25.63 -5.51 -0.06
C PRO A 285 24.42 -6.01 0.74
N THR A 286 24.26 -5.49 1.96
CA THR A 286 23.12 -5.86 2.82
C THR A 286 21.82 -5.19 2.36
N PRO A 287 20.64 -5.71 2.74
CA PRO A 287 19.36 -5.06 2.41
C PRO A 287 19.29 -3.59 2.85
N GLN A 288 19.90 -3.24 3.99
CA GLN A 288 19.97 -1.88 4.50
C GLN A 288 20.81 -0.97 3.58
N GLU A 289 21.96 -1.46 3.12
CA GLU A 289 22.82 -0.73 2.19
C GLU A 289 22.13 -0.54 0.84
N VAL A 290 21.52 -1.61 0.30
CA VAL A 290 20.76 -1.56 -0.95
C VAL A 290 19.59 -0.57 -0.83
N SER A 291 18.82 -0.61 0.27
CA SER A 291 17.72 0.32 0.54
C SER A 291 18.17 1.78 0.61
N SER A 292 19.38 2.03 1.13
CA SER A 292 19.93 3.39 1.18
C SER A 292 20.30 3.94 -0.21
N MET A 293 20.77 3.06 -1.10
CA MET A 293 21.23 3.37 -2.47
C MET A 293 20.11 3.36 -3.51
N GLU A 294 19.03 2.61 -3.28
CA GLU A 294 17.99 2.43 -4.28
C GLU A 294 17.24 3.73 -4.58
N ASN A 295 16.87 3.88 -5.85
CA ASN A 295 16.05 5.00 -6.28
C ASN A 295 14.58 4.73 -5.92
N VAL A 296 14.03 5.60 -5.08
CA VAL A 296 12.63 5.56 -4.66
C VAL A 296 11.69 6.24 -5.65
N LEU A 297 12.21 7.09 -6.55
CA LEU A 297 11.38 7.77 -7.54
C LEU A 297 11.02 6.81 -8.69
N PRO A 298 9.78 6.84 -9.18
CA PRO A 298 9.40 6.08 -10.36
C PRO A 298 10.21 6.56 -11.56
N HIS A 299 10.60 5.63 -12.42
CA HIS A 299 11.23 5.99 -13.69
C HIS A 299 10.15 6.60 -14.62
N PRO A 300 10.42 7.68 -15.38
CA PRO A 300 9.40 8.28 -16.25
C PRO A 300 8.76 7.28 -17.22
N SER A 301 9.53 6.28 -17.68
CA SER A 301 9.04 5.20 -18.54
C SER A 301 8.15 4.17 -17.85
N SER A 302 8.15 4.06 -16.51
CA SER A 302 7.23 3.17 -15.78
C SER A 302 5.84 3.79 -15.55
N LEU A 303 5.70 5.10 -15.80
CA LEU A 303 4.43 5.82 -15.73
C LEU A 303 3.70 5.87 -17.08
N LEU A 304 4.40 5.54 -18.17
CA LEU A 304 3.81 5.51 -19.51
C LEU A 304 3.24 4.11 -19.82
N PRO A 305 2.01 4.02 -20.35
CA PRO A 305 1.35 2.75 -20.63
C PRO A 305 2.01 1.94 -21.76
N PHE A 306 2.82 2.59 -22.59
CA PHE A 306 3.54 1.94 -23.68
C PHE A 306 5.01 1.78 -23.32
N LYS A 307 5.42 0.53 -23.06
CA LYS A 307 6.83 0.15 -22.98
C LYS A 307 7.49 0.39 -24.34
N LEU A 308 8.07 1.57 -24.57
CA LEU A 308 9.18 1.72 -25.51
C LEU A 308 10.40 1.04 -24.90
N SER A 309 10.40 -0.29 -24.96
CA SER A 309 11.54 -1.11 -24.53
C SER A 309 12.68 -0.94 -25.52
N ARG A 310 13.54 0.06 -25.28
CA ARG A 310 14.92 0.04 -25.78
C ARG A 310 15.77 -0.61 -24.69
N SER A 311 15.74 -1.94 -24.64
CA SER A 311 16.67 -2.70 -23.80
C SER A 311 18.07 -2.56 -24.38
N GLN A 312 18.88 -1.72 -23.74
CA GLN A 312 20.32 -1.65 -23.97
C GLN A 312 21.02 -2.08 -22.67
N THR A 313 20.87 -3.34 -22.29
CA THR A 313 21.69 -3.98 -21.25
C THR A 313 22.28 -5.27 -21.78
N ARG A 314 23.62 -5.37 -21.74
CA ARG A 314 24.44 -6.50 -22.21
C ARG A 314 24.24 -7.80 -21.42
N TRP A 315 23.42 -7.78 -20.39
CA TRP A 315 23.09 -8.91 -19.53
C TRP A 315 21.58 -9.09 -19.47
N SER A 316 21.09 -10.23 -19.93
CA SER A 316 19.71 -10.68 -19.70
C SER A 316 19.74 -11.72 -18.60
N ILE A 317 19.40 -11.32 -17.37
CA ILE A 317 19.18 -12.24 -16.27
C ILE A 317 17.69 -12.15 -15.93
N SER A 318 16.92 -13.15 -16.36
CA SER A 318 15.49 -13.27 -16.06
C SER A 318 15.31 -13.82 -14.64
N LEU A 319 15.43 -12.95 -13.63
CA LEU A 319 15.04 -13.25 -12.26
C LEU A 319 13.54 -12.93 -12.09
N GLY A 320 12.74 -13.95 -11.74
CA GLY A 320 11.29 -13.81 -11.48
C GLY A 320 10.34 -14.64 -12.35
N SER A 321 10.83 -15.41 -13.33
CA SER A 321 10.01 -16.41 -14.02
C SER A 321 9.76 -17.62 -13.12
N ARG A 322 8.52 -18.14 -13.06
CA ARG A 322 8.22 -19.46 -12.47
C ARG A 322 9.23 -20.48 -13.03
N ILE A 323 9.84 -21.30 -12.17
CA ILE A 323 10.84 -22.31 -12.55
C ILE A 323 10.34 -23.21 -13.70
N SER A 324 9.02 -23.43 -13.80
CA SER A 324 8.37 -24.18 -14.88
C SER A 324 8.49 -23.57 -16.29
N PHE A 325 8.86 -22.29 -16.42
CA PHE A 325 9.03 -21.60 -17.72
C PHE A 325 10.49 -21.52 -18.17
N ILE A 326 11.43 -22.01 -17.37
CA ILE A 326 12.84 -22.09 -17.75
C ILE A 326 12.98 -23.32 -18.65
N LYS A 327 12.83 -23.15 -19.97
CA LYS A 327 13.36 -24.14 -20.92
C LYS A 327 14.89 -24.00 -20.90
N PRO A 328 15.66 -25.06 -20.57
CA PRO A 328 17.10 -25.01 -20.73
C PRO A 328 17.38 -24.75 -22.21
N GLN A 329 18.04 -23.64 -22.51
CA GLN A 329 18.64 -23.47 -23.82
C GLN A 329 19.74 -24.53 -23.93
N ALA A 330 19.53 -25.52 -24.80
CA ALA A 330 20.58 -26.40 -25.26
C ALA A 330 21.58 -25.54 -26.06
N GLY A 331 22.53 -24.93 -25.36
CA GLY A 331 23.68 -24.30 -25.96
C GLY A 331 24.62 -25.38 -26.46
N HIS A 332 24.85 -25.42 -27.76
CA HIS A 332 25.88 -26.22 -28.40
C HIS A 332 27.21 -26.10 -27.66
N VAL A 333 27.69 -27.21 -27.11
CA VAL A 333 29.09 -27.38 -26.74
C VAL A 333 29.89 -27.44 -28.02
N HIS A 334 30.38 -26.30 -28.49
CA HIS A 334 31.54 -26.28 -29.37
C HIS A 334 32.78 -26.41 -28.48
N GLY A 335 33.40 -27.58 -28.55
CA GLY A 335 34.70 -27.83 -27.95
C GLY A 335 35.77 -26.94 -28.59
N CYS A 336 36.75 -26.58 -27.77
CA CYS A 336 38.09 -26.22 -28.18
C CYS A 336 39.04 -26.57 -27.03
N TYR A 337 39.85 -27.60 -27.29
CA TYR A 337 41.10 -28.09 -26.67
C TYR A 337 41.20 -28.19 -25.15
#